data_AF-A0A9D8HAZ8-F1
#
_entry.id   AF-A0A9D8HAZ8-F1
#
_cell.length_a   1.000
_cell.length_b   1.000
_cell.length_c   1.000
_cell.angle_alpha   90.00
_cell.angle_beta   90.00
_cell.angle_gamma   90.00
#
_symmetry.space_group_name_H-M   'P 1'
#
loop_
_entity.id
_entity.type
_entity.pdbx_description
1 polymer ?
#
loop_
_entity_poly.entity_id
_entity_poly.type
_entity_poly.pdbx_seq_one_letter_code
_entity_poly.pdbx_strand_id
1 'polypeptide(L)'
;MPSPLHDIAIVGIGATEMARRIDRPTVSTCLEAARIALADAGLDIADVDGVCARWPGPGGTVFHPGSQDWLKLFGHGARWVGDTYPQGVPAVLDAAAAILAEQCTTVLIVGGQSGVLGGPNVASYTRPENEFTECWGAFTSAQFALVAQRYMHLHDVDRIGMARIAATIRNAGSVNPNAVMHGRGPFTPQDVLNSPMIASPFHLLDLCLANEGAAAVVVTSMDRARDLPQTPVRILGGGCEWYRQQYVDPPIYDEIVDVGTTALSDAFRQ
;
A
#
# COMPACT_ATOMS: atom_id res chain seq x y z
N MET A 1 2.01 27.14 12.83
CA MET A 1 0.91 26.42 13.52
C MET A 1 1.11 24.93 13.24
N PRO A 2 0.89 24.04 14.22
CA PRO A 2 0.95 22.60 13.96
C PRO A 2 -0.02 22.21 12.83
N SER A 3 0.35 21.20 12.04
CA SER A 3 -0.48 20.70 10.94
C SER A 3 -1.87 20.29 11.47
N PRO A 4 -2.98 20.62 10.78
CA PRO A 4 -4.30 20.18 11.18
C PRO A 4 -4.46 18.64 11.13
N LEU A 5 -3.55 17.93 10.44
CA LEU A 5 -3.51 16.47 10.45
C LEU A 5 -3.26 15.88 11.85
N HIS A 6 -2.69 16.66 12.77
CA HIS A 6 -2.45 16.26 14.15
C HIS A 6 -3.73 15.92 14.93
N ASP A 7 -4.87 16.41 14.46
CA ASP A 7 -6.21 16.18 15.01
C ASP A 7 -6.88 14.95 14.39
N ILE A 8 -6.15 14.17 13.60
CA ILE A 8 -6.62 12.92 12.98
C ILE A 8 -5.76 11.76 13.47
N ALA A 9 -6.41 10.62 13.70
CA ALA A 9 -5.76 9.40 14.14
C ALA A 9 -6.27 8.15 13.43
N ILE A 10 -5.36 7.19 13.29
CA ILE A 10 -5.68 5.79 13.03
C ILE A 10 -6.01 5.14 14.38
N VAL A 11 -7.16 4.47 14.44
CA VAL A 11 -7.73 3.92 15.68
C VAL A 11 -8.01 2.42 15.62
N GLY A 12 -7.87 1.81 14.44
CA GLY A 12 -7.94 0.36 14.29
C GLY A 12 -7.25 -0.10 13.02
N ILE A 13 -6.70 -1.31 13.07
CA ILE A 13 -6.02 -1.97 11.96
C ILE A 13 -6.55 -3.39 11.77
N GLY A 14 -6.57 -3.85 10.53
CA GLY A 14 -6.94 -5.21 10.20
C GLY A 14 -6.13 -5.71 9.04
N ALA A 15 -5.64 -6.94 9.15
CA ALA A 15 -4.99 -7.65 8.05
C ALA A 15 -5.47 -9.09 8.05
N THR A 16 -5.78 -9.63 6.87
CA THR A 16 -6.05 -11.07 6.72
C THR A 16 -4.74 -11.85 6.75
N GLU A 17 -4.85 -13.17 6.68
CA GLU A 17 -3.73 -14.01 6.23
C GLU A 17 -3.15 -13.44 4.93
N MET A 18 -1.82 -13.37 4.89
CA MET A 18 -1.04 -13.06 3.70
C MET A 18 -0.47 -14.37 3.17
N ALA A 19 -0.82 -14.73 1.94
CA ALA A 19 -0.40 -16.00 1.34
C ALA A 19 0.00 -15.81 -0.12
N ARG A 20 0.69 -16.78 -0.71
CA ARG A 20 0.96 -16.75 -2.17
C ARG A 20 -0.30 -16.92 -3.01
N ARG A 21 -1.30 -17.60 -2.45
CA ARG A 21 -2.59 -17.83 -3.07
C ARG A 21 -3.64 -18.09 -2.00
N ILE A 22 -4.78 -17.46 -2.16
CA ILE A 22 -5.94 -17.53 -1.29
C ILE A 22 -7.11 -18.02 -2.15
N ASP A 23 -7.75 -19.11 -1.73
CA ASP A 23 -8.85 -19.75 -2.47
C ASP A 23 -10.22 -19.15 -2.08
N ARG A 24 -10.35 -17.83 -2.23
CA ARG A 24 -11.63 -17.12 -2.06
C ARG A 24 -11.61 -15.79 -2.81
N PRO A 25 -12.79 -15.20 -3.11
CA PRO A 25 -12.87 -13.93 -3.80
C PRO A 25 -12.26 -12.77 -3.01
N THR A 26 -11.73 -11.78 -3.73
CA THR A 26 -11.16 -10.57 -3.13
C THR A 26 -12.12 -9.83 -2.22
N VAL A 27 -13.40 -9.67 -2.63
CA VAL A 27 -14.42 -8.99 -1.80
C VAL A 27 -14.54 -9.63 -0.42
N SER A 28 -14.57 -10.96 -0.34
CA SER A 28 -14.65 -11.67 0.94
C SER A 28 -13.41 -11.43 1.82
N THR A 29 -12.24 -11.33 1.20
CA THR A 29 -10.98 -11.08 1.91
C THR A 29 -10.93 -9.64 2.43
N CYS A 30 -11.38 -8.67 1.64
CA CYS A 30 -11.50 -7.27 2.07
C CYS A 30 -12.53 -7.08 3.19
N LEU A 31 -13.70 -7.73 3.10
CA LEU A 31 -14.72 -7.68 4.16
C LEU A 31 -14.19 -8.27 5.48
N GLU A 32 -13.36 -9.31 5.42
CA GLU A 32 -12.70 -9.81 6.62
C GLU A 32 -11.73 -8.78 7.21
N ALA A 33 -10.86 -8.18 6.39
CA ALA A 33 -9.95 -7.14 6.86
C ALA A 33 -10.70 -5.98 7.52
N ALA A 34 -11.79 -5.51 6.89
CA ALA A 34 -12.67 -4.49 7.44
C ALA A 34 -13.23 -4.88 8.81
N ARG A 35 -13.75 -6.09 8.95
CA ARG A 35 -14.30 -6.61 10.22
C ARG A 35 -13.22 -6.66 11.31
N ILE A 36 -12.00 -7.07 10.97
CA ILE A 36 -10.88 -7.11 11.91
C ILE A 36 -10.52 -5.68 12.36
N ALA A 37 -10.42 -4.73 11.43
CA ALA A 37 -10.08 -3.34 11.75
C ALA A 37 -11.15 -2.63 12.59
N LEU A 38 -12.43 -2.88 12.32
CA LEU A 38 -13.54 -2.36 13.13
C LEU A 38 -13.55 -2.96 14.53
N ALA A 39 -13.33 -4.27 14.65
CA ALA A 39 -13.21 -4.92 15.95
C ALA A 39 -12.01 -4.40 16.75
N ASP A 40 -10.87 -4.16 16.10
CA ASP A 40 -9.68 -3.57 16.73
C ASP A 40 -9.96 -2.14 17.22
N ALA A 41 -10.72 -1.34 16.45
CA ALA A 41 -11.18 -0.01 16.84
C ALA A 41 -12.30 0.00 17.90
N GLY A 42 -12.90 -1.16 18.23
CA GLY A 42 -14.07 -1.23 19.10
C GLY A 42 -15.34 -0.61 18.49
N LEU A 43 -15.46 -0.62 17.16
CA LEU A 43 -16.56 0.00 16.41
C LEU A 43 -17.36 -1.03 15.62
N ASP A 44 -18.60 -0.68 15.28
CA ASP A 44 -19.42 -1.43 14.32
C ASP A 44 -19.40 -0.72 12.95
N ILE A 45 -19.87 -1.38 11.89
CA ILE A 45 -20.03 -0.75 10.58
C ILE A 45 -21.03 0.43 10.63
N ALA A 46 -21.98 0.42 11.58
CA ALA A 46 -22.90 1.52 11.82
C ALA A 46 -22.23 2.81 12.34
N ASP A 47 -20.99 2.72 12.84
CA ASP A 47 -20.19 3.88 13.26
C ASP A 47 -19.42 4.54 12.10
N VAL A 48 -19.42 3.92 10.92
CA VAL A 48 -18.66 4.36 9.75
C VAL A 48 -19.55 5.16 8.81
N ASP A 49 -19.21 6.43 8.61
CA ASP A 49 -19.90 7.33 7.68
C ASP A 49 -19.01 7.77 6.50
N GLY A 50 -17.79 7.24 6.41
CA GLY A 50 -16.89 7.41 5.26
C GLY A 50 -16.24 6.09 4.84
N VAL A 51 -16.11 5.85 3.54
CA VAL A 51 -15.46 4.63 3.01
C VAL A 51 -14.45 5.00 1.93
N CYS A 52 -13.21 4.52 2.04
CA CYS A 52 -12.24 4.53 0.96
C CYS A 52 -11.74 3.11 0.71
N ALA A 53 -12.48 2.38 -0.11
CA ALA A 53 -12.14 1.03 -0.51
C ALA A 53 -12.29 1.00 -2.02
N ARG A 54 -11.19 0.87 -2.74
CA ARG A 54 -11.19 0.73 -4.20
C ARG A 54 -10.75 -0.70 -4.53
N TRP A 55 -11.17 -1.22 -5.68
CA TRP A 55 -10.73 -2.51 -6.24
C TRP A 55 -10.76 -3.77 -5.34
N PRO A 56 -11.71 -4.71 -5.55
CA PRO A 56 -12.88 -4.63 -6.41
C PRO A 56 -14.12 -4.13 -5.64
N GLY A 57 -14.40 -2.84 -5.81
CA GLY A 57 -15.62 -2.12 -5.40
C GLY A 57 -15.29 -0.71 -4.92
N PRO A 58 -16.14 0.33 -5.07
CA PRO A 58 -17.27 0.47 -5.98
C PRO A 58 -16.86 1.23 -7.26
N GLY A 59 -17.26 0.75 -8.45
CA GLY A 59 -17.00 1.42 -9.73
C GLY A 59 -16.09 0.67 -10.71
N GLY A 60 -15.46 -0.43 -10.30
CA GLY A 60 -14.76 -1.34 -11.23
C GLY A 60 -13.35 -0.96 -11.64
N THR A 61 -12.78 -1.75 -12.55
CA THR A 61 -11.60 -1.33 -13.31
C THR A 61 -12.05 -0.42 -14.43
N VAL A 62 -11.07 0.21 -15.08
CA VAL A 62 -11.23 0.86 -16.39
C VAL A 62 -11.88 -0.04 -17.46
N PHE A 63 -11.88 -1.38 -17.27
CA PHE A 63 -12.39 -2.36 -18.24
C PHE A 63 -13.62 -3.16 -17.76
N HIS A 64 -13.95 -3.12 -16.48
CA HIS A 64 -15.05 -3.87 -15.87
C HIS A 64 -15.70 -3.05 -14.75
N PRO A 65 -16.79 -2.31 -15.01
CA PRO A 65 -17.52 -1.60 -13.96
C PRO A 65 -17.95 -2.61 -12.90
N GLY A 66 -17.55 -2.36 -11.65
CA GLY A 66 -17.88 -3.20 -10.52
C GLY A 66 -19.37 -3.10 -10.26
N SER A 67 -20.05 -4.24 -10.15
CA SER A 67 -21.46 -4.32 -9.75
C SER A 67 -21.67 -4.17 -8.24
N GLN A 68 -20.59 -3.94 -7.48
CA GLN A 68 -20.56 -3.99 -6.02
C GLN A 68 -20.48 -2.58 -5.45
N ASP A 69 -21.50 -2.22 -4.69
CA ASP A 69 -21.62 -0.97 -3.94
C ASP A 69 -21.28 -1.29 -2.48
N TRP A 70 -20.17 -0.74 -1.96
CA TRP A 70 -19.77 -1.01 -0.57
C TRP A 70 -20.86 -0.63 0.42
N LEU A 71 -21.64 0.40 0.14
CA LEU A 71 -22.73 0.82 1.02
C LEU A 71 -23.83 -0.24 1.10
N LYS A 72 -24.11 -0.93 -0.02
CA LYS A 72 -25.02 -2.08 -0.03
C LYS A 72 -24.42 -3.30 0.66
N LEU A 73 -23.12 -3.56 0.48
CA LEU A 73 -22.43 -4.68 1.14
C LEU A 73 -22.37 -4.49 2.66
N PHE A 74 -22.19 -3.26 3.11
CA PHE A 74 -22.18 -2.88 4.51
C PHE A 74 -23.58 -2.73 5.11
N GLY A 75 -24.62 -2.63 4.27
CA GLY A 75 -25.99 -2.41 4.71
C GLY A 75 -26.21 -1.05 5.39
N HIS A 76 -25.28 -0.11 5.22
CA HIS A 76 -25.28 1.21 5.84
C HIS A 76 -24.86 2.27 4.82
N GLY A 77 -25.47 3.46 4.89
CA GLY A 77 -25.10 4.58 4.02
C GLY A 77 -23.83 5.25 4.48
N ALA A 78 -23.04 5.82 3.56
CA ALA A 78 -21.93 6.70 3.89
C ALA A 78 -22.24 8.13 3.42
N ARG A 79 -21.72 9.10 4.17
CA ARG A 79 -21.73 10.52 3.81
C ARG A 79 -20.60 10.86 2.86
N TRP A 80 -19.52 10.08 2.88
CA TRP A 80 -18.34 10.29 2.06
C TRP A 80 -17.84 8.97 1.47
N VAL A 81 -17.46 8.99 0.19
CA VAL A 81 -16.84 7.85 -0.49
C VAL A 81 -15.61 8.35 -1.24
N GLY A 82 -14.45 7.76 -0.93
CA GLY A 82 -13.21 7.97 -1.66
C GLY A 82 -12.91 6.80 -2.59
N ASP A 83 -12.45 7.10 -3.81
CA ASP A 83 -12.01 6.12 -4.81
C ASP A 83 -10.53 6.33 -5.18
N THR A 84 -9.72 6.65 -4.19
CA THR A 84 -8.32 7.03 -4.42
C THR A 84 -7.45 5.81 -4.69
N TYR A 85 -6.61 5.91 -5.73
CA TYR A 85 -5.60 4.91 -6.05
C TYR A 85 -4.22 5.56 -6.01
N PRO A 86 -3.23 4.96 -5.33
CA PRO A 86 -3.26 3.70 -4.59
C PRO A 86 -3.90 3.85 -3.22
N GLN A 87 -4.52 2.77 -2.72
CA GLN A 87 -5.09 2.72 -1.39
C GLN A 87 -3.97 2.49 -0.38
N GLY A 88 -3.65 3.52 0.38
CA GLY A 88 -2.48 3.63 1.24
C GLY A 88 -2.39 5.06 1.74
N VAL A 89 -1.21 5.68 1.65
CA VAL A 89 -1.01 7.09 2.05
C VAL A 89 -2.03 8.04 1.41
N PRO A 90 -2.34 7.99 0.10
CA PRO A 90 -3.34 8.88 -0.50
C PRO A 90 -4.72 8.77 0.15
N ALA A 91 -5.19 7.53 0.37
CA ALA A 91 -6.49 7.29 1.02
C ALA A 91 -6.54 7.81 2.46
N VAL A 92 -5.44 7.68 3.20
CA VAL A 92 -5.32 8.22 4.57
C VAL A 92 -5.38 9.75 4.57
N LEU A 93 -4.73 10.40 3.60
CA LEU A 93 -4.75 11.86 3.46
C LEU A 93 -6.13 12.37 3.03
N ASP A 94 -6.80 11.69 2.11
CA ASP A 94 -8.16 12.05 1.69
C ASP A 94 -9.17 11.86 2.82
N ALA A 95 -9.06 10.76 3.58
CA ALA A 95 -9.86 10.52 4.77
C ALA A 95 -9.65 11.62 5.82
N ALA A 96 -8.40 11.98 6.09
CA ALA A 96 -8.05 13.06 7.01
C ALA A 96 -8.64 14.40 6.54
N ALA A 97 -8.49 14.74 5.26
CA ALA A 97 -9.06 15.95 4.68
C ALA A 97 -10.60 15.97 4.76
N ALA A 98 -11.25 14.84 4.51
CA ALA A 98 -12.71 14.70 4.59
C ALA A 98 -13.23 14.88 6.02
N ILE A 99 -12.55 14.31 7.02
CA ILE A 99 -12.89 14.47 8.44
C ILE A 99 -12.67 15.92 8.89
N LEU A 100 -11.53 16.53 8.53
CA LEU A 100 -11.23 17.93 8.86
C LEU A 100 -12.21 18.90 8.21
N ALA A 101 -12.75 18.55 7.03
CA ALA A 101 -13.78 19.31 6.33
C ALA A 101 -15.22 18.96 6.77
N GLU A 102 -15.38 18.14 7.82
CA GLU A 102 -16.66 17.71 8.37
C GLU A 102 -17.59 16.97 7.38
N GLN A 103 -17.03 16.39 6.32
CA GLN A 103 -17.78 15.60 5.34
C GLN A 103 -18.19 14.24 5.92
N CYS A 104 -17.35 13.69 6.80
CA CYS A 104 -17.56 12.46 7.56
C CYS A 104 -16.84 12.55 8.92
N THR A 105 -17.01 11.55 9.77
CA THR A 105 -16.42 11.50 11.11
C THR A 105 -15.53 10.28 11.30
N THR A 106 -15.86 9.15 10.69
CA THR A 106 -15.10 7.90 10.78
C THR A 106 -15.01 7.26 9.41
N VAL A 107 -13.77 7.08 8.94
CA VAL A 107 -13.48 6.53 7.63
C VAL A 107 -12.89 5.13 7.75
N LEU A 108 -13.49 4.18 7.04
CA LEU A 108 -12.95 2.84 6.83
C LEU A 108 -12.20 2.81 5.50
N ILE A 109 -10.91 2.52 5.56
CA ILE A 109 -10.05 2.34 4.38
C ILE A 109 -9.73 0.86 4.24
N VAL A 110 -9.97 0.25 3.08
CA VAL A 110 -9.80 -1.21 2.88
C VAL A 110 -9.26 -1.49 1.49
N GLY A 111 -8.19 -2.27 1.38
CA GLY A 111 -7.65 -2.71 0.10
C GLY A 111 -7.07 -4.13 0.17
N GLY A 112 -7.12 -4.85 -0.94
CA GLY A 112 -6.59 -6.21 -1.00
C GLY A 112 -6.77 -6.88 -2.35
N GLN A 113 -6.20 -8.07 -2.47
CA GLN A 113 -6.27 -8.89 -3.68
C GLN A 113 -6.21 -10.37 -3.29
N SER A 114 -7.12 -11.18 -3.82
CA SER A 114 -7.10 -12.64 -3.64
C SER A 114 -7.86 -13.40 -4.73
N GLY A 115 -7.42 -14.63 -5.00
CA GLY A 115 -8.01 -15.50 -6.01
C GLY A 115 -7.65 -15.14 -7.45
N VAL A 116 -6.59 -14.35 -7.67
CA VAL A 116 -6.20 -13.84 -9.01
C VAL A 116 -4.77 -14.21 -9.41
N LEU A 117 -3.92 -14.60 -8.45
CA LEU A 117 -2.60 -15.14 -8.74
C LEU A 117 -2.75 -16.59 -9.23
N GLY A 118 -2.42 -16.82 -10.50
CA GLY A 118 -2.43 -18.15 -11.11
C GLY A 118 -1.69 -18.17 -12.44
N GLY A 119 -0.71 -19.07 -12.56
CA GLY A 119 0.06 -19.31 -13.79
C GLY A 119 1.56 -19.04 -13.65
N PRO A 120 2.40 -19.60 -14.54
CA PRO A 120 3.85 -19.43 -14.51
C PRO A 120 4.32 -18.07 -15.05
N ASN A 121 3.41 -17.24 -15.54
CA ASN A 121 3.72 -16.00 -16.25
C ASN A 121 3.84 -14.82 -15.29
N VAL A 122 4.70 -13.87 -15.68
CA VAL A 122 4.74 -12.52 -15.10
C VAL A 122 3.32 -11.94 -15.12
N ALA A 123 2.84 -11.49 -13.96
CA ALA A 123 1.47 -11.03 -13.84
C ALA A 123 1.21 -9.84 -14.77
N SER A 124 0.07 -9.84 -15.48
CA SER A 124 -0.21 -8.84 -16.53
C SER A 124 -0.11 -7.40 -16.03
N TYR A 125 -0.54 -7.13 -14.78
CA TYR A 125 -0.46 -5.80 -14.16
C TYR A 125 0.99 -5.28 -13.95
N THR A 126 1.99 -6.14 -14.06
CA THR A 126 3.41 -5.76 -13.99
C THR A 126 3.99 -5.36 -15.35
N ARG A 127 3.17 -5.43 -16.41
CA ARG A 127 3.54 -5.05 -17.77
C ARG A 127 2.74 -3.80 -18.15
N PRO A 128 3.39 -2.65 -18.33
CA PRO A 128 2.70 -1.47 -18.81
C PRO A 128 2.25 -1.64 -20.26
N GLU A 129 1.03 -1.21 -20.55
CA GLU A 129 0.40 -1.29 -21.88
C GLU A 129 0.69 -0.04 -22.74
N ASN A 130 1.85 0.61 -22.54
CA ASN A 130 2.22 1.77 -23.37
C ASN A 130 3.15 1.36 -24.51
N GLU A 131 2.91 1.96 -25.67
CA GLU A 131 3.58 1.67 -26.95
C GLU A 131 5.11 1.89 -26.90
N PHE A 132 5.59 2.71 -25.97
CA PHE A 132 7.02 3.00 -25.80
C PHE A 132 7.77 1.96 -24.96
N THR A 133 7.08 1.06 -24.27
CA THR A 133 7.71 0.08 -23.36
C THR A 133 7.26 -1.35 -23.62
N GLU A 134 5.99 -1.56 -24.00
CA GLU A 134 5.41 -2.89 -24.19
C GLU A 134 6.11 -3.67 -25.31
N CYS A 135 6.30 -3.04 -26.48
CA CYS A 135 6.93 -3.67 -27.65
C CYS A 135 8.41 -4.04 -27.43
N TRP A 136 9.04 -3.50 -26.38
CA TRP A 136 10.43 -3.77 -26.00
C TRP A 136 10.55 -4.80 -24.87
N GLY A 137 9.44 -5.43 -24.46
CA GLY A 137 9.42 -6.48 -23.45
C GLY A 137 9.58 -5.96 -22.01
N ALA A 138 9.26 -4.69 -21.75
CA ALA A 138 9.37 -4.11 -20.43
C ALA A 138 8.36 -4.71 -19.44
N PHE A 139 8.80 -4.84 -18.18
CA PHE A 139 7.97 -5.19 -17.03
C PHE A 139 8.56 -4.50 -15.78
N THR A 140 7.83 -4.49 -14.65
CA THR A 140 8.18 -3.72 -13.45
C THR A 140 9.66 -3.83 -13.07
N SER A 141 10.19 -5.05 -12.90
CA SER A 141 11.57 -5.22 -12.46
C SER A 141 12.59 -4.68 -13.45
N ALA A 142 12.33 -4.78 -14.77
CA ALA A 142 13.23 -4.24 -15.79
C ALA A 142 13.28 -2.70 -15.75
N GLN A 143 12.16 -2.05 -15.45
CA GLN A 143 12.12 -0.59 -15.36
C GLN A 143 12.82 -0.06 -14.11
N PHE A 144 12.55 -0.66 -12.94
CA PHE A 144 13.30 -0.33 -11.73
C PHE A 144 14.79 -0.61 -11.90
N ALA A 145 15.16 -1.63 -12.69
CA ALA A 145 16.54 -1.94 -12.97
C ALA A 145 17.25 -0.80 -13.73
N LEU A 146 16.57 -0.15 -14.68
CA LEU A 146 17.09 1.04 -15.36
C LEU A 146 17.30 2.21 -14.39
N VAL A 147 16.35 2.43 -13.46
CA VAL A 147 16.48 3.45 -12.41
C VAL A 147 17.69 3.13 -11.51
N ALA A 148 17.83 1.88 -11.07
CA ALA A 148 18.94 1.43 -10.26
C ALA A 148 20.29 1.60 -10.98
N GLN A 149 20.38 1.23 -12.26
CA GLN A 149 21.60 1.42 -13.07
C GLN A 149 21.95 2.90 -13.19
N ARG A 150 20.96 3.78 -13.41
CA ARG A 150 21.20 5.23 -13.45
C ARG A 150 21.70 5.76 -12.11
N TYR A 151 21.11 5.32 -11.01
CA TYR A 151 21.54 5.70 -9.66
C TYR A 151 22.96 5.22 -9.36
N MET A 152 23.28 3.96 -9.69
CA MET A 152 24.63 3.41 -9.55
C MET A 152 25.66 4.15 -10.41
N HIS A 153 25.29 4.53 -11.64
CA HIS A 153 26.14 5.32 -12.53
C HIS A 153 26.42 6.73 -11.99
N LEU A 154 25.44 7.38 -11.35
CA LEU A 154 25.57 8.73 -10.83
C LEU A 154 26.29 8.80 -9.47
N HIS A 155 26.10 7.79 -8.63
CA HIS A 155 26.49 7.84 -7.21
C HIS A 155 27.50 6.76 -6.80
N ASP A 156 28.03 5.98 -7.75
CA ASP A 156 29.06 4.95 -7.52
C ASP A 156 28.68 3.96 -6.39
N VAL A 157 27.43 3.46 -6.46
CA VAL A 157 26.85 2.63 -5.40
C VAL A 157 27.20 1.17 -5.60
N ASP A 158 27.75 0.55 -4.56
CA ASP A 158 28.07 -0.88 -4.55
C ASP A 158 26.81 -1.76 -4.48
N ARG A 159 26.78 -2.76 -5.35
CA ARG A 159 25.72 -3.77 -5.44
C ARG A 159 25.52 -4.54 -4.13
N ILE A 160 26.57 -4.75 -3.33
CA ILE A 160 26.44 -5.41 -2.01
C ILE A 160 25.62 -4.57 -1.02
N GLY A 161 25.66 -3.24 -1.14
CA GLY A 161 24.88 -2.31 -0.32
C GLY A 161 23.39 -2.49 -0.58
N MET A 162 23.00 -2.59 -1.85
CA MET A 162 21.61 -2.88 -2.24
C MET A 162 21.17 -4.27 -1.75
N ALA A 163 22.02 -5.29 -1.87
CA ALA A 163 21.72 -6.64 -1.40
C ALA A 163 21.48 -6.70 0.12
N ARG A 164 22.17 -5.84 0.89
CA ARG A 164 21.96 -5.72 2.34
C ARG A 164 20.55 -5.27 2.69
N ILE A 165 19.97 -4.34 1.92
CA ILE A 165 18.60 -3.87 2.13
C ILE A 165 17.62 -5.04 1.93
N ALA A 166 17.76 -5.78 0.82
CA ALA A 166 16.92 -6.94 0.54
C ALA A 166 17.02 -8.00 1.66
N ALA A 167 18.23 -8.35 2.08
CA ALA A 167 18.46 -9.29 3.18
C ALA A 167 17.80 -8.83 4.49
N THR A 168 17.93 -7.55 4.86
CA THR A 168 17.28 -6.97 6.05
C THR A 168 15.76 -7.11 5.99
N ILE A 169 15.13 -6.73 4.87
CA ILE A 169 13.67 -6.84 4.70
C ILE A 169 13.21 -8.30 4.77
N ARG A 170 13.95 -9.21 4.13
CA ARG A 170 13.66 -10.66 4.19
C ARG A 170 13.75 -11.21 5.60
N ASN A 171 14.75 -10.79 6.37
CA ASN A 171 14.93 -11.23 7.75
C ASN A 171 13.85 -10.68 8.68
N ALA A 172 13.42 -9.43 8.48
CA ALA A 172 12.27 -8.87 9.19
C ALA A 172 10.98 -9.69 8.90
N GLY A 173 10.77 -10.08 7.64
CA GLY A 173 9.69 -11.01 7.27
C GLY A 173 9.87 -12.41 7.87
N SER A 174 11.10 -12.91 7.98
CA SER A 174 11.37 -14.25 8.49
C SER A 174 11.00 -14.43 9.97
N VAL A 175 11.02 -13.37 10.75
CA VAL A 175 10.66 -13.40 12.18
C VAL A 175 9.23 -12.97 12.46
N ASN A 176 8.49 -12.52 11.44
CA ASN A 176 7.09 -12.11 11.57
C ASN A 176 6.18 -13.31 11.27
N PRO A 177 5.39 -13.83 12.23
CA PRO A 177 4.50 -14.97 12.01
C PRO A 177 3.41 -14.72 10.96
N ASN A 178 3.08 -13.47 10.68
CA ASN A 178 2.07 -13.09 9.69
C ASN A 178 2.64 -12.92 8.27
N ALA A 179 3.95 -13.05 8.08
CA ALA A 179 4.59 -12.88 6.78
C ALA A 179 4.69 -14.20 6.02
N VAL A 180 4.53 -14.14 4.69
CA VAL A 180 4.74 -15.29 3.78
C VAL A 180 6.16 -15.88 3.88
N MET A 181 7.13 -15.07 4.33
CA MET A 181 8.52 -15.47 4.51
C MET A 181 8.85 -15.98 5.91
N HIS A 182 7.86 -16.13 6.80
CA HIS A 182 8.09 -16.62 8.16
C HIS A 182 8.89 -17.93 8.17
N GLY A 183 9.96 -17.95 8.97
CA GLY A 183 10.87 -19.10 9.11
C GLY A 183 11.74 -19.43 7.89
N ARG A 184 11.84 -18.55 6.89
CA ARG A 184 12.64 -18.80 5.66
C ARG A 184 14.08 -18.29 5.73
N GLY A 185 14.38 -17.38 6.64
CA GLY A 185 15.71 -16.83 6.86
C GLY A 185 16.52 -17.63 7.89
N PRO A 186 17.69 -17.10 8.30
CA PRO A 186 18.24 -15.81 7.90
C PRO A 186 18.78 -15.80 6.47
N PHE A 187 18.72 -14.64 5.82
CA PHE A 187 19.33 -14.34 4.53
C PHE A 187 20.52 -13.41 4.72
N THR A 188 21.61 -13.69 4.02
CA THR A 188 22.78 -12.83 3.90
C THR A 188 22.72 -12.01 2.61
N PRO A 189 23.46 -10.89 2.50
CA PRO A 189 23.61 -10.19 1.23
C PRO A 189 24.15 -11.10 0.12
N GLN A 190 24.99 -12.08 0.46
CA GLN A 190 25.54 -13.03 -0.51
C GLN A 190 24.47 -13.98 -1.06
N ASP A 191 23.50 -14.39 -0.23
CA ASP A 191 22.36 -15.20 -0.70
C ASP A 191 21.53 -14.44 -1.76
N VAL A 192 21.39 -13.13 -1.59
CA VAL A 192 20.71 -12.27 -2.57
C VAL A 192 21.46 -12.25 -3.90
N LEU A 193 22.78 -12.01 -3.85
CA LEU A 193 23.63 -11.98 -5.05
C LEU A 193 23.77 -13.35 -5.73
N ASN A 194 23.66 -14.44 -4.98
CA ASN A 194 23.70 -15.80 -5.50
C ASN A 194 22.35 -16.26 -6.04
N SER A 195 21.26 -15.54 -5.75
CA SER A 195 19.94 -15.88 -6.28
C SER A 195 19.85 -15.58 -7.79
N PRO A 196 18.90 -16.18 -8.53
CA PRO A 196 18.81 -15.99 -9.98
C PRO A 196 18.70 -14.51 -10.36
N MET A 197 19.49 -14.06 -11.33
CA MET A 197 19.37 -12.71 -11.88
C MET A 197 18.06 -12.60 -12.70
N ILE A 198 17.25 -11.58 -12.41
CA ILE A 198 15.96 -11.37 -13.11
C ILE A 198 16.09 -10.20 -14.09
N ALA A 199 16.62 -9.07 -13.64
CA ALA A 199 16.87 -7.90 -14.47
C ALA A 199 18.04 -7.13 -13.86
N SER A 200 19.22 -7.18 -14.48
CA SER A 200 20.44 -6.57 -13.91
C SER A 200 20.20 -5.11 -13.52
N PRO A 201 20.42 -4.71 -12.25
CA PRO A 201 21.23 -5.38 -11.23
C PRO A 201 20.45 -6.27 -10.25
N PHE A 202 19.14 -6.43 -10.42
CA PHE A 202 18.27 -7.17 -9.50
C PHE A 202 18.28 -8.68 -9.74
N HIS A 203 18.43 -9.38 -8.62
CA HIS A 203 18.27 -10.81 -8.48
C HIS A 203 16.91 -11.11 -7.84
N LEU A 204 16.52 -12.39 -7.85
CA LEU A 204 15.21 -12.85 -7.39
C LEU A 204 14.90 -12.38 -5.97
N LEU A 205 15.89 -12.44 -5.07
CA LEU A 205 15.68 -12.03 -3.68
C LEU A 205 15.57 -10.51 -3.48
N ASP A 206 15.93 -9.67 -4.48
CA ASP A 206 15.67 -8.22 -4.45
C ASP A 206 14.20 -7.89 -4.76
N LEU A 207 13.47 -8.77 -5.44
CA LEU A 207 12.11 -8.49 -5.91
C LEU A 207 11.06 -8.74 -4.82
N CYS A 208 10.03 -7.92 -4.75
CA CYS A 208 8.90 -8.19 -3.85
C CYS A 208 8.22 -9.53 -4.21
N LEU A 209 7.52 -10.10 -3.23
CA LEU A 209 6.73 -11.31 -3.44
C LEU A 209 5.35 -10.93 -3.95
N ALA A 210 4.87 -11.62 -4.98
CA ALA A 210 3.45 -11.60 -5.32
C ALA A 210 2.69 -12.40 -4.27
N ASN A 211 1.91 -11.71 -3.45
CA ASN A 211 1.09 -12.27 -2.40
C ASN A 211 -0.36 -11.79 -2.54
N GLU A 212 -1.26 -12.54 -1.95
CA GLU A 212 -2.67 -12.25 -1.79
C GLU A 212 -2.98 -12.03 -0.32
N GLY A 213 -3.99 -11.20 -0.06
CA GLY A 213 -4.44 -10.78 1.25
C GLY A 213 -5.11 -9.41 1.16
N ALA A 214 -5.67 -8.96 2.29
CA ALA A 214 -6.24 -7.63 2.42
C ALA A 214 -5.81 -6.98 3.74
N ALA A 215 -5.82 -5.65 3.75
CA ALA A 215 -5.63 -4.84 4.93
C ALA A 215 -6.65 -3.71 4.98
N ALA A 216 -6.92 -3.24 6.19
CA ALA A 216 -7.84 -2.16 6.46
C ALA A 216 -7.33 -1.30 7.62
N VAL A 217 -7.68 -0.02 7.59
CA VAL A 217 -7.44 0.93 8.70
C VAL A 217 -8.69 1.76 8.94
N VAL A 218 -8.93 2.09 10.21
CA VAL A 218 -10.01 3.00 10.62
C VAL A 218 -9.39 4.33 11.03
N VAL A 219 -9.89 5.41 10.45
CA VAL A 219 -9.41 6.78 10.67
C VAL A 219 -10.54 7.63 11.24
N THR A 220 -10.27 8.42 12.28
CA THR A 220 -11.23 9.35 12.87
C THR A 220 -10.52 10.57 13.50
N SER A 221 -11.28 11.51 14.05
CA SER A 221 -10.73 12.64 14.78
C SER A 221 -10.07 12.21 16.08
N MET A 222 -9.05 12.96 16.52
CA MET A 222 -8.37 12.75 17.79
C MET A 222 -9.32 12.85 19.00
N ASP A 223 -10.35 13.67 18.91
CA ASP A 223 -11.35 13.80 19.97
C ASP A 223 -12.15 12.52 20.14
N ARG A 224 -12.66 11.93 19.05
CA ARG A 224 -13.35 10.62 19.09
C ARG A 224 -12.38 9.50 19.48
N ALA A 225 -11.14 9.55 18.98
CA ALA A 225 -10.15 8.52 19.20
C ALA A 225 -9.81 8.29 20.69
N ARG A 226 -9.96 9.32 21.55
CA ARG A 226 -9.69 9.22 23.00
C ARG A 226 -10.64 8.26 23.73
N ASP A 227 -11.83 8.05 23.18
CA ASP A 227 -12.86 7.19 23.77
C ASP A 227 -12.80 5.74 23.24
N LEU A 228 -11.87 5.45 22.33
CA LEU A 228 -11.70 4.14 21.70
C LEU A 228 -10.64 3.28 22.43
N PRO A 229 -10.71 1.94 22.31
CA PRO A 229 -9.86 1.04 23.11
C PRO A 229 -8.37 1.09 22.78
N GLN A 230 -8.00 1.47 21.55
CA GLN A 230 -6.60 1.48 21.11
C GLN A 230 -5.93 2.81 21.44
N THR A 231 -4.60 2.77 21.63
CA THR A 231 -3.81 4.01 21.67
C THR A 231 -3.83 4.67 20.28
N PRO A 232 -4.36 5.89 20.12
CA PRO A 232 -4.50 6.51 18.81
C PRO A 232 -3.14 6.79 18.15
N VAL A 233 -2.99 6.42 16.88
CA VAL A 233 -1.81 6.77 16.08
C VAL A 233 -2.09 8.05 15.32
N ARG A 234 -1.52 9.16 15.81
CA ARG A 234 -1.67 10.49 15.23
C ARG A 234 -0.99 10.61 13.86
N ILE A 235 -1.66 11.30 12.93
CA ILE A 235 -1.09 11.63 11.64
C ILE A 235 -0.29 12.93 11.77
N LEU A 236 1.04 12.83 11.73
CA LEU A 236 1.90 14.01 11.84
C LEU A 236 1.94 14.83 10.55
N GLY A 237 1.89 14.13 9.42
CA GLY A 237 1.87 14.73 8.09
C GLY A 237 1.86 13.66 7.02
N GLY A 238 1.68 14.07 5.78
CA GLY A 238 1.94 13.21 4.64
C GLY A 238 2.01 14.00 3.34
N GLY A 239 2.49 13.32 2.32
CA GLY A 239 2.50 13.80 0.94
C GLY A 239 2.41 12.59 0.03
N CYS A 240 1.76 12.76 -1.11
CA CYS A 240 1.70 11.73 -2.14
C CYS A 240 1.82 12.37 -3.52
N GLU A 241 2.54 11.68 -4.39
CA GLU A 241 2.66 12.00 -5.81
C GLU A 241 2.31 10.71 -6.57
N TRP A 242 1.44 10.83 -7.56
CA TRP A 242 0.95 9.69 -8.33
C TRP A 242 1.03 9.90 -9.85
N TYR A 243 1.35 11.13 -10.29
CA TYR A 243 1.35 11.50 -11.69
C TYR A 243 2.52 10.85 -12.44
N ARG A 244 3.70 10.76 -11.80
CA ARG A 244 4.91 10.13 -12.33
C ARG A 244 5.00 8.65 -11.96
N GLN A 245 3.91 7.93 -12.27
CA GLN A 245 3.87 6.46 -12.27
C GLN A 245 5.17 5.89 -12.81
N GLN A 246 5.68 4.82 -12.19
CA GLN A 246 6.87 4.07 -12.63
C GLN A 246 6.84 3.64 -14.12
N TYR A 247 5.66 3.68 -14.75
CA TYR A 247 5.40 3.27 -16.12
C TYR A 247 5.20 4.42 -17.12
N VAL A 248 5.02 5.66 -16.67
CA VAL A 248 4.60 6.78 -17.54
C VAL A 248 5.75 7.75 -17.76
N ASP A 249 6.40 8.19 -16.69
CA ASP A 249 7.55 9.08 -16.74
C ASP A 249 8.74 8.44 -16.01
N PRO A 250 9.97 8.58 -16.52
CA PRO A 250 11.14 8.19 -15.75
C PRO A 250 11.14 8.97 -14.43
N PRO A 251 11.31 8.32 -13.26
CA PRO A 251 11.27 9.00 -11.99
C PRO A 251 12.53 9.86 -11.83
N ILE A 252 12.44 11.12 -12.29
CA ILE A 252 13.45 12.14 -12.01
C ILE A 252 13.10 12.74 -10.65
N TYR A 253 13.58 12.08 -9.59
CA TYR A 253 13.32 12.49 -8.20
C TYR A 253 13.75 13.94 -7.93
N ASP A 254 14.75 14.44 -8.65
CA ASP A 254 15.25 15.83 -8.56
C ASP A 254 14.23 16.88 -9.02
N GLU A 255 13.13 16.48 -9.65
CA GLU A 255 12.06 17.38 -10.08
C GLU A 255 10.84 17.37 -9.15
N ILE A 256 10.78 16.44 -8.17
CA ILE A 256 9.70 16.33 -7.17
C ILE A 256 10.22 16.71 -5.78
N VAL A 257 11.06 17.76 -5.70
CA VAL A 257 11.83 18.11 -4.50
C VAL A 257 10.95 18.46 -3.29
N ASP A 258 9.73 18.96 -3.54
CA ASP A 258 8.88 19.55 -2.50
C ASP A 258 7.73 18.67 -2.00
N VAL A 259 7.51 17.47 -2.58
CA VAL A 259 6.41 16.60 -2.11
C VAL A 259 6.78 15.97 -0.78
N GLY A 260 5.98 16.26 0.25
CA GLY A 260 6.14 15.66 1.58
C GLY A 260 7.24 16.30 2.44
N THR A 261 7.93 17.35 1.98
CA THR A 261 9.01 18.03 2.75
C THR A 261 8.50 18.60 4.07
N THR A 262 7.27 19.13 4.09
CA THR A 262 6.62 19.59 5.33
C THR A 262 6.38 18.43 6.29
N ALA A 263 5.83 17.32 5.80
CA ALA A 263 5.58 16.12 6.60
C ALA A 263 6.88 15.54 7.18
N LEU A 264 7.95 15.50 6.38
CA LEU A 264 9.29 15.10 6.80
C LEU A 264 9.81 16.02 7.91
N SER A 265 9.72 17.34 7.69
CA SER A 265 10.17 18.33 8.68
C SER A 265 9.43 18.19 10.00
N ASP A 266 8.12 17.94 9.97
CA ASP A 266 7.30 17.81 11.18
C ASP A 266 7.55 16.48 11.91
N ALA A 267 7.88 15.40 11.20
CA ALA A 267 8.22 14.10 11.79
C ALA A 267 9.54 14.12 12.57
N PHE A 268 10.54 14.88 12.11
CA PHE A 268 11.88 14.94 12.72
C PHE A 268 12.11 16.17 13.64
N ARG A 269 11.09 17.02 13.86
CA ARG A 269 11.13 18.14 14.82
C ARG A 269 10.69 17.75 16.24
N GLN A 270 10.17 16.54 16.44
CA GLN A 270 9.66 16.03 17.71
C GLN A 270 10.77 15.39 18.55
#